data_AF-A0A556P8R7-F1
#
_entry.id   AF-A0A556P8R7-F1
#
_cell.length_a   1.000
_cell.length_b   1.000
_cell.length_c   1.000
_cell.angle_alpha   90.00
_cell.angle_beta   90.00
_cell.angle_gamma   90.00
#
_symmetry.space_group_name_H-M   'P 1'
#
loop_
_entity.id
_entity.type
_entity.pdbx_description
1 polymer ?
#
loop_
_entity_poly.entity_id
_entity_poly.type
_entity_poly.pdbx_seq_one_letter_code
_entity_poly.pdbx_strand_id
1 'polypeptide(L)'
;MKKSITNNLLSKIIIIVITLTLFLNISFLIESEAILPGCGIKSLSSVQEFDRNSSKYSTQSDSDLITIQCGNAGNTWNGIKSSARLTRETRDVVNYEKSGKSRQRDIDFDKMPGKLQYPPGAILKKLPDGRTLASYNSKDGYASLSFPSTLRMDKTDKVRYK
;
A
#
# COMPACT_ATOMS: atom_id res chain seq x y z
N MET A 1 -11.14 1.74 -74.81
CA MET A 1 -11.79 1.52 -73.49
C MET A 1 -10.91 0.62 -72.62
N LYS A 2 -10.02 1.18 -71.79
CA LYS A 2 -9.10 0.42 -70.90
C LYS A 2 -8.76 1.18 -69.60
N LYS A 3 -9.64 2.09 -69.14
CA LYS A 3 -9.40 2.96 -67.97
C LYS A 3 -10.18 2.57 -66.70
N SER A 4 -11.04 1.56 -66.77
CA SER A 4 -11.98 1.24 -65.66
C SER A 4 -11.44 0.20 -64.67
N ILE A 5 -10.55 -0.72 -65.10
CA ILE A 5 -10.13 -1.86 -64.28
C ILE A 5 -9.04 -1.49 -63.27
N THR A 6 -8.16 -0.54 -63.61
CA THR A 6 -7.03 -0.11 -62.75
C THR A 6 -7.47 0.63 -61.50
N ASN A 7 -8.58 1.39 -61.56
CA ASN A 7 -9.07 2.17 -60.42
C ASN A 7 -9.66 1.28 -59.31
N ASN A 8 -10.25 0.13 -59.69
CA ASN A 8 -10.80 -0.83 -58.74
C ASN A 8 -9.71 -1.62 -58.01
N LEU A 9 -8.57 -1.88 -58.65
CA LEU A 9 -7.46 -2.59 -58.02
C LEU A 9 -6.72 -1.66 -57.03
N LEU A 10 -6.50 -0.40 -57.41
CA LEU A 10 -5.82 0.58 -56.56
C LEU A 10 -6.61 0.87 -55.27
N SER A 11 -7.94 1.03 -55.38
CA SER A 11 -8.82 1.27 -54.24
C SER A 11 -8.80 0.10 -53.24
N LYS A 12 -8.80 -1.15 -53.73
CA LYS A 12 -8.74 -2.35 -52.86
C LYS A 12 -7.41 -2.45 -52.11
N ILE A 13 -6.29 -2.11 -52.75
CA ILE A 13 -4.97 -2.14 -52.11
C ILE A 13 -4.92 -1.10 -50.98
N ILE A 14 -5.44 0.12 -51.20
CA ILE A 14 -5.47 1.18 -50.20
C ILE A 14 -6.27 0.75 -48.96
N ILE A 15 -7.44 0.13 -49.15
CA ILE A 15 -8.27 -0.35 -48.04
C ILE A 15 -7.53 -1.42 -47.22
N ILE A 16 -6.84 -2.35 -47.89
CA ILE A 16 -6.06 -3.41 -47.20
C ILE A 16 -4.89 -2.80 -46.40
N VAL A 17 -4.21 -1.78 -46.94
CA VAL A 17 -3.12 -1.11 -46.21
C VAL A 17 -3.65 -0.36 -44.98
N ILE A 18 -4.81 0.30 -45.09
CA ILE A 18 -5.43 1.01 -43.96
C ILE A 18 -5.88 0.02 -42.87
N THR A 19 -6.51 -1.11 -43.23
CA THR A 19 -6.92 -2.10 -42.24
C THR A 19 -5.74 -2.80 -41.59
N LEU A 20 -4.67 -3.10 -42.34
CA LEU A 20 -3.45 -3.69 -41.78
C LEU A 20 -2.72 -2.74 -40.81
N THR A 21 -2.66 -1.45 -41.14
CA THR A 21 -2.04 -0.43 -40.26
C THR A 21 -2.87 -0.16 -39.00
N LEU A 22 -4.21 -0.22 -39.08
CA LEU A 22 -5.07 -0.19 -37.90
C LEU A 22 -4.89 -1.44 -37.02
N PHE A 23 -4.75 -2.63 -37.61
CA PHE A 23 -4.57 -3.87 -36.86
C PHE A 23 -3.23 -3.91 -36.12
N LEU A 24 -2.14 -3.46 -36.75
CA LEU A 24 -0.82 -3.39 -36.13
C LEU A 24 -0.71 -2.34 -35.01
N ASN A 25 -1.56 -1.30 -35.01
CA ASN A 25 -1.58 -0.30 -33.93
C ASN A 25 -2.38 -0.76 -32.69
N ILE A 26 -3.25 -1.78 -32.81
CA ILE A 26 -4.07 -2.26 -31.68
C ILE A 26 -3.32 -3.30 -30.83
N SER A 27 -2.28 -3.95 -31.38
CA SER A 27 -1.48 -4.95 -30.64
C SER A 27 -0.43 -4.37 -29.71
N PHE A 28 -0.34 -3.04 -29.57
CA PHE A 28 0.45 -2.38 -28.52
C PHE A 28 -0.43 -1.99 -27.32
N LEU A 29 -1.36 -2.87 -26.96
CA LEU A 29 -1.81 -2.97 -25.57
C LEU A 29 -0.65 -3.55 -24.80
N ILE A 30 0.14 -2.64 -24.22
CA ILE A 30 1.14 -2.90 -23.21
C ILE A 30 0.48 -3.86 -22.21
N GLU A 31 0.85 -5.15 -22.27
CA GLU A 31 0.85 -5.98 -21.08
C GLU A 31 1.80 -5.26 -20.13
N SER A 32 1.24 -4.35 -19.32
CA SER A 32 1.94 -3.96 -18.13
C SER A 32 1.94 -5.24 -17.32
N GLU A 33 3.05 -5.96 -17.37
CA GLU A 33 3.42 -6.78 -16.23
C GLU A 33 3.13 -5.91 -15.01
N ALA A 34 2.23 -6.36 -14.15
CA ALA A 34 1.98 -5.72 -12.88
C ALA A 34 3.24 -5.94 -12.02
N ILE A 35 4.35 -5.30 -12.40
CA ILE A 35 5.52 -5.12 -11.59
C ILE A 35 5.06 -4.12 -10.54
N LEU A 36 4.46 -4.63 -9.47
CA LEU A 36 4.27 -3.87 -8.24
C LEU A 36 5.66 -3.38 -7.83
N PRO A 37 5.98 -2.09 -7.98
CA PRO A 37 7.30 -1.62 -7.64
C PRO A 37 7.47 -1.78 -6.12
N GLY A 38 8.37 -2.67 -5.71
CA GLY A 38 8.75 -2.84 -4.31
C GLY A 38 7.95 -3.86 -3.51
N CYS A 39 7.51 -4.98 -4.12
CA CYS A 39 7.14 -6.18 -3.35
C CYS A 39 8.37 -6.95 -2.92
N GLY A 40 8.59 -7.05 -1.61
CA GLY A 40 9.62 -7.90 -1.01
C GLY A 40 8.99 -8.89 -0.04
N ILE A 41 9.39 -10.16 -0.12
CA ILE A 41 9.22 -11.12 0.95
C ILE A 41 10.16 -10.71 2.08
N LYS A 42 9.61 -10.30 3.23
CA LYS A 42 10.39 -10.08 4.45
C LYS A 42 9.99 -11.10 5.50
N SER A 43 10.98 -11.86 5.97
CA SER A 43 10.84 -12.64 7.19
C SER A 43 10.80 -11.68 8.37
N LEU A 44 9.86 -11.89 9.30
CA LEU A 44 9.87 -11.28 10.63
C LEU A 44 11.01 -11.89 11.47
N SER A 45 12.25 -11.81 10.99
CA SER A 45 13.40 -12.29 11.75
C SER A 45 13.70 -11.27 12.86
N SER A 46 13.50 -11.69 14.11
CA SER A 46 13.83 -11.01 15.38
C SER A 46 12.84 -9.96 15.90
N VAL A 47 11.64 -10.41 16.30
CA VAL A 47 11.14 -9.95 17.61
C VAL A 47 11.82 -10.84 18.63
N GLN A 48 12.86 -10.32 19.26
CA GLN A 48 13.44 -10.97 20.43
C GLN A 48 12.36 -10.96 21.51
N GLU A 49 11.75 -12.12 21.78
CA GLU A 49 10.90 -12.35 22.93
C GLU A 49 11.69 -11.96 24.19
N PHE A 50 11.34 -10.84 24.81
CA PHE A 50 11.76 -10.58 26.18
C PHE A 50 10.64 -11.03 27.11
N ASP A 51 10.75 -12.30 27.49
CA ASP A 51 9.88 -12.99 28.42
C ASP A 51 9.99 -12.35 29.82
N ARG A 52 8.92 -11.71 30.30
CA ARG A 52 8.76 -11.36 31.71
C ARG A 52 7.64 -12.21 32.29
N ASN A 53 8.01 -13.42 32.71
CA ASN A 53 7.34 -14.14 33.79
C ASN A 53 5.90 -14.64 33.52
N SER A 54 5.65 -15.38 32.43
CA SER A 54 4.43 -16.21 32.39
C SER A 54 4.64 -17.57 31.73
N SER A 55 4.68 -18.59 32.58
CA SER A 55 4.55 -20.00 32.26
C SER A 55 3.34 -20.30 31.37
N LYS A 56 3.58 -20.54 30.08
CA LYS A 56 2.95 -21.54 29.19
C LYS A 56 3.36 -21.21 27.75
N TYR A 57 4.51 -21.77 27.36
CA TYR A 57 4.94 -21.81 25.96
C TYR A 57 3.92 -22.59 25.14
N SER A 58 3.09 -21.89 24.39
CA SER A 58 2.56 -22.44 23.14
C SER A 58 3.62 -22.17 22.09
N THR A 59 4.47 -23.17 21.86
CA THR A 59 5.33 -23.30 20.69
C THR A 59 4.51 -23.14 19.42
N GLN A 60 4.43 -21.93 18.89
CA GLN A 60 4.15 -21.71 17.48
C GLN A 60 5.44 -21.09 16.93
N SER A 61 6.20 -21.88 16.19
CA SER A 61 7.54 -21.52 15.74
C SER A 61 7.54 -20.17 15.04
N ASP A 62 8.27 -19.21 15.62
CA ASP A 62 8.54 -17.87 15.10
C ASP A 62 9.41 -17.87 13.83
N SER A 63 9.39 -18.94 13.04
CA SER A 63 10.16 -19.09 11.81
C SER A 63 9.44 -18.62 10.55
N ASP A 64 8.10 -18.51 10.54
CA ASP A 64 7.37 -18.57 9.26
C ASP A 64 6.34 -17.46 8.98
N LEU A 65 6.39 -16.32 9.67
CA LEU A 65 5.63 -15.14 9.22
C LEU A 65 6.43 -14.38 8.14
N ILE A 66 6.41 -14.95 6.93
CA ILE A 66 6.78 -14.25 5.70
C ILE A 66 5.66 -13.26 5.39
N THR A 67 5.95 -11.96 5.49
CA THR A 67 5.04 -10.91 5.03
C THR A 67 5.53 -10.37 3.69
N ILE A 68 4.65 -10.39 2.69
CA ILE A 68 4.91 -9.76 1.40
C ILE A 68 4.59 -8.27 1.58
N GLN A 69 5.63 -7.44 1.76
CA GLN A 69 5.48 -5.99 1.79
C GLN A 69 5.53 -5.47 0.37
N CYS A 70 4.35 -5.18 -0.19
CA CYS A 70 4.20 -4.57 -1.50
C CYS A 70 4.02 -3.06 -1.39
N GLY A 71 5.00 -2.32 -1.90
CA GLY A 71 4.89 -0.89 -2.18
C GLY A 71 5.58 0.03 -1.18
N ASN A 72 5.77 1.28 -1.60
CA ASN A 72 6.27 2.34 -0.74
C ASN A 72 5.34 2.59 0.46
N ALA A 73 5.83 3.27 1.50
CA ALA A 73 5.06 3.53 2.72
C ALA A 73 3.69 4.18 2.46
N GLY A 74 3.58 4.99 1.41
CA GLY A 74 2.35 5.68 1.05
C GLY A 74 1.28 4.73 0.57
N ASN A 75 1.66 3.72 -0.23
CA ASN A 75 0.74 2.69 -0.72
C ASN A 75 0.24 1.82 0.42
N THR A 76 1.14 1.38 1.30
CA THR A 76 0.76 0.61 2.51
C THR A 76 -0.19 1.43 3.39
N TRP A 77 0.11 2.70 3.62
CA TRP A 77 -0.74 3.60 4.40
C TRP A 77 -2.11 3.80 3.76
N ASN A 78 -2.17 3.98 2.43
CA ASN A 78 -3.42 4.11 1.70
C ASN A 78 -4.28 2.85 1.82
N GLY A 79 -3.68 1.65 1.80
CA GLY A 79 -4.40 0.39 2.05
C GLY A 79 -4.92 0.27 3.49
N ILE A 80 -4.15 0.74 4.48
CA ILE A 80 -4.62 0.79 5.87
C ILE A 80 -5.82 1.73 6.01
N LYS A 81 -5.75 2.93 5.41
CA LYS A 81 -6.82 3.94 5.46
C LYS A 81 -8.06 3.57 4.66
N SER A 82 -7.93 2.89 3.51
CA SER A 82 -9.08 2.58 2.65
C SER A 82 -10.10 1.67 3.32
N SER A 83 -9.65 0.89 4.31
CA SER A 83 -10.50 0.04 5.16
C SER A 83 -10.97 0.74 6.45
N ALA A 84 -10.67 2.02 6.63
CA ALA A 84 -11.08 2.83 7.77
C ALA A 84 -12.15 3.85 7.35
N ARG A 85 -13.12 4.09 8.23
CA ARG A 85 -14.19 5.08 8.03
C ARG A 85 -13.68 6.47 8.37
N LEU A 86 -13.75 7.41 7.44
CA LEU A 86 -13.49 8.82 7.73
C LEU A 86 -14.51 9.34 8.75
N THR A 87 -14.05 10.05 9.79
CA THR A 87 -14.94 10.53 10.86
C THR A 87 -14.93 12.03 11.06
N ARG A 88 -13.75 12.64 11.07
CA ARG A 88 -13.60 14.08 11.20
C ARG A 88 -12.31 14.56 10.57
N GLU A 89 -12.40 15.67 9.87
CA GLU A 89 -11.22 16.43 9.48
C GLU A 89 -11.07 17.68 10.36
N THR A 90 -9.83 18.02 10.68
CA THR A 90 -9.44 19.27 11.34
C THR A 90 -8.47 20.03 10.43
N ARG A 91 -7.99 21.20 10.88
CA ARG A 91 -6.98 21.98 10.14
C ARG A 91 -5.78 21.12 9.77
N ASP A 92 -5.23 20.39 10.74
CA ASP A 92 -3.93 19.69 10.59
C ASP A 92 -4.05 18.15 10.54
N VAL A 93 -5.20 17.59 10.95
CA VAL A 93 -5.38 16.14 11.10
C VAL A 93 -6.66 15.63 10.43
N VAL A 94 -6.53 14.59 9.62
CA VAL A 94 -7.64 13.81 9.05
C VAL A 94 -7.84 12.56 9.90
N ASN A 95 -9.02 12.39 10.51
CA ASN A 95 -9.29 11.29 11.44
C ASN A 95 -10.14 10.20 10.79
N TYR A 96 -9.71 8.97 10.99
CA TYR A 96 -10.37 7.75 10.54
C TYR A 96 -10.63 6.82 11.74
N GLU A 97 -11.62 5.95 11.60
CA GLU A 97 -11.94 4.90 12.56
C GLU A 97 -11.91 3.52 11.89
N LYS A 98 -11.30 2.56 12.57
CA LYS A 98 -11.21 1.16 12.13
C LYS A 98 -11.53 0.26 13.31
N SER A 99 -12.10 -0.91 13.06
CA SER A 99 -12.38 -1.89 14.12
C SER A 99 -11.12 -2.71 14.47
N GLY A 100 -11.17 -3.41 15.60
CA GLY A 100 -10.17 -4.42 15.97
C GLY A 100 -9.16 -3.96 17.02
N LYS A 101 -9.38 -2.79 17.64
CA LYS A 101 -8.63 -2.30 18.81
C LYS A 101 -7.10 -2.36 18.63
N SER A 102 -6.36 -2.58 19.71
CA SER A 102 -4.89 -2.66 19.71
C SER A 102 -4.36 -3.74 18.77
N ARG A 103 -5.00 -4.92 18.71
CA ARG A 103 -4.55 -6.03 17.86
C ARG A 103 -4.50 -5.63 16.37
N GLN A 104 -5.55 -5.00 15.87
CA GLN A 104 -5.56 -4.57 14.46
C GLN A 104 -4.60 -3.40 14.20
N ARG A 105 -4.42 -2.50 15.17
CA ARG A 105 -3.39 -1.46 15.11
C ARG A 105 -1.99 -2.07 14.94
N ASP A 106 -1.66 -3.08 15.74
CA ASP A 106 -0.33 -3.70 15.73
C ASP A 106 -0.08 -4.43 14.40
N ILE A 107 -1.08 -5.15 13.89
CA ILE A 107 -1.03 -5.75 12.55
C ILE A 107 -0.77 -4.69 11.46
N ASP A 108 -1.49 -3.56 11.51
CA ASP A 108 -1.31 -2.49 10.52
C ASP A 108 0.03 -1.74 10.70
N PHE A 109 0.51 -1.61 11.93
CA PHE A 109 1.84 -1.07 12.23
C PHE A 109 2.94 -1.96 11.67
N ASP A 110 2.80 -3.29 11.78
CA ASP A 110 3.78 -4.27 11.32
C ASP A 110 3.87 -4.34 9.80
N LYS A 111 2.74 -4.13 9.11
CA LYS A 111 2.72 -4.01 7.63
C LYS A 111 3.53 -2.82 7.13
N MET A 112 3.60 -1.74 7.90
CA MET A 112 4.33 -0.54 7.47
C MET A 112 5.84 -0.81 7.42
N PRO A 113 6.52 -0.41 6.32
CA PRO A 113 7.96 -0.55 6.22
C PRO A 113 8.69 0.40 7.18
N GLY A 114 10.02 0.33 7.19
CA GLY A 114 10.88 1.23 7.95
C GLY A 114 11.44 0.60 9.23
N LYS A 115 12.54 1.20 9.72
CA LYS A 115 13.20 0.76 10.95
C LYS A 115 12.38 1.19 12.16
N LEU A 116 12.18 0.26 13.09
CA LEU A 116 11.55 0.53 14.37
C LEU A 116 12.47 1.41 15.22
N GLN A 117 11.89 2.43 15.82
CA GLN A 117 12.53 3.27 16.82
C GLN A 117 11.72 3.17 18.11
N TYR A 118 12.45 3.00 19.21
CA TYR A 118 11.93 3.00 20.56
C TYR A 118 12.33 4.32 21.24
N PRO A 119 11.69 5.45 20.90
CA PRO A 119 11.95 6.69 21.62
C PRO A 119 11.52 6.52 23.10
N PRO A 120 12.11 7.29 24.03
CA PRO A 120 11.65 7.29 25.41
C PRO A 120 10.16 7.66 25.49
N GLY A 121 9.32 6.71 25.96
CA GLY A 121 7.86 6.86 26.08
C GLY A 121 7.06 5.68 25.50
N ALA A 122 5.72 5.81 25.47
CA ALA A 122 4.79 4.79 24.98
C ALA A 122 4.44 4.91 23.47
N ILE A 123 5.26 5.65 22.71
CA ILE A 123 5.04 5.89 21.28
C ILE A 123 6.05 5.06 20.49
N LEU A 124 5.59 4.00 19.82
CA LEU A 124 6.43 3.25 18.89
C LEU A 124 6.47 4.00 17.55
N LYS A 125 7.66 4.12 16.95
CA LYS A 125 7.81 4.83 15.66
C LYS A 125 8.46 3.96 14.61
N LYS A 126 8.03 4.07 13.36
CA LYS A 126 8.77 3.58 12.20
C LYS A 126 9.11 4.75 11.29
N LEU A 127 10.29 4.71 10.67
CA LEU A 127 10.73 5.70 9.68
C LEU A 127 10.76 5.10 8.27
N PRO A 128 9.62 4.88 7.61
CA PRO A 128 9.63 4.49 6.21
C PRO A 128 9.88 5.68 5.28
N ASP A 129 10.91 5.58 4.44
CA ASP A 129 11.20 6.55 3.38
C ASP A 129 11.30 8.01 3.89
N GLY A 130 11.90 8.20 5.08
CA GLY A 130 12.04 9.52 5.73
C GLY A 130 10.76 10.09 6.34
N ARG A 131 9.62 9.40 6.21
CA ARG A 131 8.35 9.76 6.87
C ARG A 131 8.23 9.02 8.19
N THR A 132 7.53 9.59 9.17
CA THR A 132 7.34 8.96 10.48
C THR A 132 5.94 8.36 10.61
N LEU A 133 5.85 7.05 10.80
CA LEU A 133 4.68 6.40 11.35
C LEU A 133 4.80 6.37 12.88
N ALA A 134 3.75 6.75 13.60
CA ALA A 134 3.68 6.63 15.05
C ALA A 134 2.50 5.75 15.48
N SER A 135 2.76 4.86 16.44
CA SER A 135 1.79 4.01 17.12
C SER A 135 1.73 4.39 18.59
N TYR A 136 0.52 4.69 19.08
CA TYR A 136 0.29 5.20 20.43
C TYR A 136 -1.17 4.98 20.85
N ASN A 137 -1.49 5.25 22.11
CA ASN A 137 -2.88 5.38 22.57
C ASN A 137 -3.26 6.85 22.57
N SER A 138 -4.35 7.21 21.87
CA SER A 138 -4.82 8.58 21.85
C SER A 138 -5.49 8.98 23.17
N LYS A 139 -5.70 10.29 23.36
CA LYS A 139 -6.26 10.85 24.62
C LYS A 139 -7.62 10.27 25.02
N ASP A 140 -8.39 9.81 24.04
CA ASP A 140 -9.67 9.12 24.18
C ASP A 140 -9.52 7.60 24.46
N GLY A 141 -8.30 7.12 24.74
CA GLY A 141 -8.02 5.74 25.14
C GLY A 141 -7.90 4.74 23.99
N TYR A 142 -8.13 5.16 22.75
CA TYR A 142 -8.06 4.25 21.60
C TYR A 142 -6.64 4.05 21.07
N ALA A 143 -6.31 2.80 20.77
CA ALA A 143 -5.13 2.45 19.99
C ALA A 143 -5.16 3.22 18.66
N SER A 144 -4.05 3.88 18.29
CA SER A 144 -4.01 4.79 17.15
C SER A 144 -2.72 4.66 16.35
N LEU A 145 -2.84 4.85 15.02
CA LEU A 145 -1.72 5.10 14.12
C LEU A 145 -1.82 6.52 13.57
N SER A 146 -0.68 7.18 13.39
CA SER A 146 -0.59 8.44 12.64
C SER A 146 0.56 8.43 11.64
N PHE A 147 0.30 9.00 10.46
CA PHE A 147 1.26 9.07 9.36
C PHE A 147 1.02 10.34 8.53
N PRO A 148 2.06 10.97 7.95
CA PRO A 148 1.90 12.09 7.03
C PRO A 148 0.95 11.73 5.89
N SER A 149 -0.01 12.60 5.60
CA SER A 149 -1.00 12.29 4.58
C SER A 149 -0.36 12.20 3.21
N THR A 150 -0.73 11.15 2.48
CA THR A 150 -0.29 10.87 1.12
C THR A 150 -0.97 11.77 0.09
N LEU A 151 -2.15 12.31 0.42
CA LEU A 151 -2.96 13.15 -0.47
C LEU A 151 -2.84 14.64 -0.15
N ARG A 152 -2.47 14.99 1.08
CA ARG A 152 -2.41 16.37 1.58
C ARG A 152 -1.14 16.57 2.40
N MET A 153 -0.06 16.99 1.77
CA MET A 153 1.28 17.02 2.37
C MET A 153 1.38 17.90 3.64
N ASP A 154 0.45 18.83 3.82
CA ASP A 154 0.30 19.70 4.99
C ASP A 154 -0.43 19.03 6.18
N LYS A 155 -0.96 17.82 6.00
CA LYS A 155 -1.79 17.14 7.01
C LYS A 155 -1.23 15.82 7.48
N THR A 156 -1.67 15.42 8.65
CA THR A 156 -1.45 14.08 9.20
C THR A 156 -2.74 13.28 9.14
N ASP A 157 -2.67 12.05 8.64
CA ASP A 157 -3.76 11.11 8.78
C ASP A 157 -3.64 10.37 10.11
N LYS A 158 -4.75 10.18 10.82
CA LYS A 158 -4.83 9.44 12.07
C LYS A 158 -5.91 8.37 11.99
N VAL A 159 -5.56 7.11 12.19
CA VAL A 159 -6.50 5.99 12.29
C VAL A 159 -6.66 5.61 13.76
N ARG A 160 -7.88 5.65 14.28
CA ARG A 160 -8.24 5.18 15.63
C ARG A 160 -8.87 3.80 15.54
N TYR A 161 -8.40 2.88 16.36
CA TYR A 161 -8.85 1.50 16.40
C TYR A 161 -9.80 1.29 17.58
N LYS A 162 -11.09 1.09 17.27
CA LYS A 162 -12.18 0.90 18.23
C LYS A 162 -12.51 -0.58 18.45
#